data_AF-A0A0G0I6E6-F1
#
_entry.id   AF-A0A0G0I6E6-F1
#
_cell.length_a   1.000
_cell.length_b   1.000
_cell.length_c   1.000
_cell.angle_alpha   90.00
_cell.angle_beta   90.00
_cell.angle_gamma   90.00
#
_symmetry.space_group_name_H-M   'P 1'
#
loop_
_entity.id
_entity.type
_entity.pdbx_description
1 polymer ?
#
loop_
_entity_poly.entity_id
_entity_poly.type
_entity_poly.pdbx_seq_one_letter_code
_entity_poly.pdbx_strand_id
1 'polypeptide(L)'
;MTETRKIIITGTHITPAIELIHQLQSDRDINWEIFYIGRRFNSSVQREASIESKIIPQNNVKFYGILCGKYDRRWLPNTISGL
;
A
#
# COMPACT_ATOMS: atom_id res chain seq x y z
N MET A 1 -2.28 -31.40 5.11
CA MET A 1 -1.11 -30.56 4.82
C MET A 1 -1.66 -29.21 4.41
N THR A 2 -1.30 -28.12 5.09
CA THR A 2 -1.72 -26.77 4.71
C THR A 2 -0.94 -26.33 3.48
N GLU A 3 -1.64 -25.92 2.43
CA GLU A 3 -1.03 -25.45 1.19
C GLU A 3 -0.40 -24.06 1.44
N THR A 4 0.78 -23.78 0.87
CA THR A 4 1.37 -22.44 0.95
C THR A 4 1.11 -21.68 -0.35
N ARG A 5 0.53 -20.48 -0.23
CA ARG A 5 0.22 -19.61 -1.38
C ARG A 5 0.79 -18.21 -1.19
N LYS A 6 1.06 -17.53 -2.30
CA LYS A 6 1.63 -16.18 -2.32
C LYS A 6 0.62 -15.20 -2.88
N ILE A 7 0.52 -14.04 -2.26
CA ILE A 7 -0.33 -12.95 -2.73
C ILE A 7 0.39 -11.61 -2.63
N ILE A 8 0.17 -10.77 -3.65
CA ILE A 8 0.65 -9.40 -3.66
C ILE A 8 -0.58 -8.49 -3.56
N ILE A 9 -0.58 -7.64 -2.55
CA ILE A 9 -1.59 -6.60 -2.34
C ILE A 9 -0.99 -5.26 -2.77
N THR A 10 -1.76 -4.48 -3.53
CA THR A 10 -1.39 -3.13 -3.97
C THR A 10 -2.61 -2.24 -3.98
N GLY A 11 -2.40 -0.92 -3.95
CA GLY A 11 -3.46 0.08 -3.87
C GLY A 11 -3.34 0.96 -2.62
N THR A 12 -4.13 2.05 -2.59
CA THR A 12 -4.03 3.08 -1.53
C THR A 12 -5.15 3.03 -0.50
N HIS A 13 -6.09 2.11 -0.64
CA HIS A 13 -7.20 1.94 0.31
C HIS A 13 -6.76 1.04 1.47
N ILE A 14 -6.22 1.68 2.52
CA ILE A 14 -5.56 0.95 3.60
C ILE A 14 -6.51 0.11 4.45
N THR A 15 -7.70 0.63 4.75
CA THR A 15 -8.69 -0.04 5.61
C THR A 15 -9.12 -1.40 5.06
N PRO A 16 -9.58 -1.52 3.80
CA PRO A 16 -9.93 -2.83 3.25
C PRO A 16 -8.71 -3.74 3.07
N ALA A 17 -7.52 -3.17 2.84
CA ALA A 17 -6.31 -3.98 2.72
C ALA A 17 -5.88 -4.61 4.05
N ILE A 18 -6.02 -3.88 5.18
CA ILE A 18 -5.77 -4.42 6.52
C ILE A 18 -6.75 -5.55 6.84
N GLU A 19 -8.04 -5.33 6.59
CA GLU A 19 -9.07 -6.36 6.82
C GLU A 19 -8.80 -7.61 5.98
N LEU A 20 -8.43 -7.45 4.71
CA LEU A 20 -8.04 -8.58 3.86
C LEU A 20 -6.82 -9.32 4.42
N ILE A 21 -5.81 -8.61 4.90
CA ILE A 21 -4.62 -9.21 5.54
C ILE A 21 -5.04 -10.04 6.75
N HIS A 22 -5.91 -9.51 7.62
CA HIS A 22 -6.39 -10.22 8.80
C HIS A 22 -7.17 -11.48 8.43
N GLN A 23 -8.03 -11.41 7.42
CA GLN A 23 -8.76 -12.58 6.92
C GLN A 23 -7.82 -13.65 6.37
N LEU A 24 -6.84 -13.28 5.54
CA LEU A 24 -5.86 -14.21 4.99
C LEU A 24 -4.99 -14.84 6.08
N GLN A 25 -4.62 -14.07 7.12
CA GLN A 25 -3.86 -14.60 8.26
C GLN A 25 -4.69 -15.54 9.14
N SER A 26 -6.03 -15.44 9.09
CA SER A 26 -6.95 -16.31 9.84
C SER A 26 -7.35 -17.59 9.11
N ASP A 27 -6.92 -17.77 7.87
CA ASP A 27 -7.16 -18.96 7.06
C ASP A 27 -6.54 -20.21 7.72
N ARG A 28 -7.30 -21.30 7.80
CA ARG A 28 -6.89 -22.55 8.45
C ARG A 28 -6.26 -23.54 7.47
N ASP A 29 -6.60 -23.43 6.20
CA ASP A 29 -6.25 -24.40 5.17
C ASP A 29 -5.04 -23.94 4.35
N ILE A 30 -4.87 -22.62 4.23
CA ILE A 30 -3.83 -21.98 3.42
C ILE A 30 -2.91 -21.15 4.30
N ASN A 31 -1.61 -21.43 4.23
CA ASN A 31 -0.57 -20.57 4.78
C ASN A 31 -0.21 -19.47 3.76
N TRP A 32 -0.68 -18.25 4.00
CA TRP A 32 -0.48 -17.13 3.07
C TRP A 32 0.84 -16.39 3.30
N GLU A 33 1.69 -16.38 2.28
CA GLU A 33 2.80 -15.44 2.17
C GLU A 33 2.30 -14.13 1.54
N ILE A 34 2.11 -13.12 2.39
CA ILE A 34 1.56 -11.82 1.98
C ILE A 34 2.69 -10.82 1.73
N PHE A 35 2.66 -10.19 0.56
CA PHE A 35 3.50 -9.06 0.21
C PHE A 35 2.63 -7.85 -0.10
N TYR A 36 3.06 -6.67 0.35
CA TYR A 36 2.35 -5.42 0.08
C TYR A 36 3.25 -4.47 -0.70
N ILE A 37 2.76 -3.95 -1.82
CA ILE A 37 3.44 -2.92 -2.59
C ILE A 37 2.66 -1.62 -2.48
N GLY A 38 3.31 -0.59 -1.97
CA GLY A 38 2.66 0.69 -1.69
C GLY A 38 3.59 1.87 -1.86
N ARG A 39 3.02 3.07 -1.81
CA ARG A 39 3.72 4.33 -1.85
C ARG A 39 4.58 4.45 -0.61
N ARG A 40 5.85 4.82 -0.77
CA ARG A 40 6.74 5.14 0.36
C ARG A 40 6.39 6.48 0.99
N PHE A 41 5.94 7.44 0.18
CA PHE A 41 5.64 8.81 0.60
C PHE A 41 4.25 9.25 0.13
N ASN A 42 3.64 10.21 0.84
CA ASN A 42 2.32 10.72 0.50
C ASN A 42 2.31 11.54 -0.80
N SER A 43 3.40 12.24 -1.08
CA SER A 43 3.57 13.03 -2.29
C SER A 43 5.01 12.97 -2.81
N SER A 44 5.18 13.39 -4.05
CA SER A 44 6.48 13.58 -4.71
C SER A 44 7.24 14.80 -4.18
N VAL A 45 6.53 15.79 -3.65
CA VAL A 45 7.10 17.08 -3.18
C VAL A 45 7.48 17.00 -1.70
N GLN A 46 6.58 16.52 -0.87
CA GLN A 46 6.74 16.36 0.57
C GLN A 46 6.95 14.88 0.91
N ARG A 47 8.15 14.55 1.38
CA ARG A 47 8.62 13.19 1.70
C ARG A 47 8.12 12.69 3.06
N GLU A 48 6.87 12.98 3.39
CA GLU A 48 6.23 12.39 4.55
C GLU A 48 5.87 10.93 4.26
N ALA A 49 6.27 10.04 5.18
CA ALA A 49 5.97 8.63 5.09
C ALA A 49 4.46 8.40 4.99
N SER A 50 4.06 7.60 4.01
CA SER A 50 2.66 7.29 3.75
C SER A 50 2.06 6.48 4.91
N ILE A 51 0.74 6.56 5.08
CA ILE A 51 0.03 5.79 6.11
C ILE A 51 0.24 4.27 5.93
N GLU A 52 0.25 3.81 4.67
CA GLU A 52 0.53 2.41 4.28
C GLU A 52 1.94 1.96 4.66
N SER A 53 2.96 2.80 4.44
CA SER A 53 4.35 2.47 4.81
C SER A 53 4.58 2.37 6.31
N LYS A 54 3.70 2.96 7.12
CA LYS A 54 3.76 2.89 8.59
C LYS A 54 2.98 1.71 9.15
N ILE A 55 1.75 1.50 8.68
CA ILE A 55 0.81 0.55 9.29
C ILE A 55 0.98 -0.87 8.75
N ILE A 56 1.19 -1.05 7.44
CA ILE A 56 1.27 -2.40 6.86
C ILE A 56 2.41 -3.25 7.45
N PRO A 57 3.65 -2.72 7.63
CA PRO A 57 4.72 -3.49 8.26
C PRO A 57 4.40 -3.96 9.69
N GLN A 58 3.55 -3.21 10.42
CA GLN A 58 3.15 -3.56 11.79
C GLN A 58 2.21 -4.78 11.84
N ASN A 59 1.64 -5.19 10.70
CA ASN A 59 0.75 -6.36 10.60
C ASN A 59 1.50 -7.65 10.20
N ASN A 60 2.81 -7.73 10.43
CA ASN A 60 3.67 -8.86 10.04
C ASN A 60 3.65 -9.18 8.52
N VAL A 61 3.41 -8.16 7.69
CA VAL A 61 3.43 -8.27 6.23
C VAL A 61 4.67 -7.60 5.66
N LYS A 62 5.31 -8.21 4.66
CA LYS A 62 6.45 -7.63 3.96
C LYS A 62 5.99 -6.46 3.09
N PHE A 63 6.37 -5.25 3.47
CA PHE A 63 6.06 -4.02 2.74
C PHE A 63 7.20 -3.61 1.81
N TYR A 64 6.87 -3.36 0.55
CA TYR A 64 7.77 -2.79 -0.46
C TYR A 64 7.28 -1.39 -0.84
N GLY A 65 8.01 -0.39 -0.34
CA GLY A 65 7.73 1.01 -0.62
C GLY A 65 8.31 1.46 -1.95
N ILE A 66 7.45 1.80 -2.91
CA ILE A 66 7.86 2.42 -4.17
C ILE A 66 7.96 3.94 -4.03
N LEU A 67 8.95 4.54 -4.69
CA LEU A 67 9.08 5.98 -4.84
C LEU A 67 8.05 6.45 -5.86
N CYS A 68 6.85 6.78 -5.40
CA CYS A 68 5.80 7.33 -6.24
C CYS A 68 5.07 8.46 -5.51
N GLY A 69 4.56 9.41 -6.29
CA GLY A 69 3.75 10.52 -5.82
C GLY A 69 2.43 10.55 -6.59
N LYS A 70 1.48 11.34 -6.10
CA LYS A 70 0.30 11.68 -6.90
C LYS A 70 0.71 12.73 -7.93
N TYR A 71 0.19 12.61 -9.16
CA TYR A 71 0.19 13.75 -10.07
C TYR A 71 -0.63 14.86 -9.43
N ASP A 72 0.05 15.96 -9.10
CA ASP A 72 -0.61 17.11 -8.51
C ASP A 72 -1.27 17.93 -9.62
N ARG A 73 -2.54 18.32 -9.45
CA ARG A 73 -3.24 19.16 -10.44
C ARG A 73 -2.49 20.47 -10.73
N ARG A 74 -1.72 20.99 -9.76
CA ARG A 74 -0.87 22.19 -9.92
C ARG A 74 0.21 22.03 -10.99
N TRP A 75 0.53 20.79 -11.38
CA TRP A 75 1.49 20.50 -12.42
C TRP A 75 0.86 20.48 -13.82
N LEU A 76 -0.47 20.60 -13.91
CA LEU A 76 -1.18 20.65 -15.17
C LEU A 76 -1.31 22.12 -15.64
N PRO A 77 -1.02 22.43 -16.92
CA PRO A 77 -1.05 23.81 -17.43
C PRO A 77 -2.39 24.54 -17.22
N ASN A 78 -3.51 23.81 -17.31
CA ASN A 78 -4.86 24.32 -17.09
C ASN A 78 -5.11 24.81 -15.66
N THR A 79 -4.33 24.34 -14.68
CA THR A 79 -4.39 24.81 -13.29
C THR A 79 -3.50 26.03 -13.07
N ILE A 80 -2.41 26.17 -13.84
CA ILE A 80 -1.51 27.34 -13.82
C ILE A 80 -2.18 28.55 -14.48
N SER A 81 -2.96 28.32 -15.55
CA SER A 81 -3.67 29.39 -16.28
C SER A 81 -4.86 29.99 -15.53
N GLY A 82 -5.28 29.39 -14.41
CA GLY A 82 -6.43 29.81 -13.60
C GLY A 82 -6.09 30.19 -12.15
N LEU A 83 -4.80 30.28 -11.82
CA LEU A 83 -4.26 30.89 -10.60
C LEU A 83 -3.85 32.34 -10.90
#